data_AF-A0A8H4A6M2-F1
#
_entry.id   AF-A0A8H4A6M2-F1
#
_cell.length_a   1.000
_cell.length_b   1.000
_cell.length_c   1.000
_cell.angle_alpha   90.00
_cell.angle_beta   90.00
_cell.angle_gamma   90.00
#
_symmetry.space_group_name_H-M   'P 1'
#
loop_
_entity.id
_entity.type
_entity.pdbx_description
1 polymer ?
#
loop_
_entity_poly.entity_id
_entity_poly.type
_entity_poly.pdbx_seq_one_letter_code
_entity_poly.pdbx_strand_id
1 'polypeptide(L)'
;MDLPTAWNLDDKSTYLSVDSSGLRVNHEGPNLYGTIRANHPIPPQCKLFYFEVDIINEGSYRNITIGLCEKSFNLNGSGLGK
;
A
#
# COMPACT_ATOMS: atom_id res chain seq x y z
N MET A 1 4.10 2.36 20.95
CA MET A 1 4.53 2.54 19.55
C MET A 1 4.06 1.30 18.83
N ASP A 2 3.15 1.47 17.90
CA ASP A 2 2.46 0.36 17.26
C ASP A 2 3.21 -0.08 16.00
N LEU A 3 3.20 -1.39 15.73
CA LEU A 3 3.78 -1.95 14.51
C LEU A 3 2.75 -1.88 13.37
N PRO A 4 3.19 -1.78 12.11
CA PRO A 4 2.30 -1.98 10.97
C PRO A 4 1.77 -3.43 10.99
N THR A 5 0.46 -3.56 11.14
CA THR A 5 -0.23 -4.87 11.19
C THR A 5 -1.32 -5.01 10.15
N ALA A 6 -1.74 -3.91 9.52
CA ALA A 6 -2.77 -3.87 8.49
C ALA A 6 -2.58 -2.67 7.56
N TRP A 7 -3.35 -2.64 6.47
CA TRP A 7 -3.44 -1.47 5.60
C TRP A 7 -4.27 -0.35 6.25
N ASN A 8 -3.93 0.89 5.93
CA ASN A 8 -4.63 2.06 6.44
C ASN A 8 -5.85 2.40 5.58
N LEU A 9 -7.05 2.35 6.18
CA LEU A 9 -8.30 2.62 5.48
C LEU A 9 -8.46 4.10 5.09
N ASP A 10 -7.81 5.00 5.82
CA ASP A 10 -7.86 6.45 5.59
C ASP A 10 -6.68 6.97 4.75
N ASP A 11 -5.61 6.19 4.62
CA ASP A 11 -4.36 6.56 3.95
C ASP A 11 -4.09 5.70 2.72
N LYS A 12 -5.06 5.74 1.79
CA LYS A 12 -5.08 4.99 0.55
C LYS A 12 -5.67 5.80 -0.60
N SER A 13 -5.33 5.41 -1.82
CA SER A 13 -6.00 5.89 -3.03
C SER A 13 -7.51 5.59 -3.00
N THR A 14 -8.31 6.46 -3.61
CA THR A 14 -9.75 6.24 -3.82
C THR A 14 -10.04 5.09 -4.79
N TYR A 15 -9.03 4.59 -5.52
CA TYR A 15 -9.14 3.47 -6.45
C TYR A 15 -8.92 2.11 -5.80
N LEU A 16 -8.58 2.08 -4.52
CA LEU A 16 -8.30 0.86 -3.78
C LEU A 16 -9.38 0.58 -2.73
N SER A 17 -9.81 -0.66 -2.64
CA SER A 17 -10.60 -1.19 -1.53
C SER A 17 -9.74 -2.10 -0.67
N VAL A 18 -10.09 -2.20 0.62
CA VAL A 18 -9.48 -3.14 1.56
C VAL A 18 -10.60 -3.97 2.17
N ASP A 19 -10.39 -5.27 2.26
CA ASP A 19 -11.38 -6.16 2.88
C ASP A 19 -11.50 -5.95 4.40
N SER A 20 -12.46 -6.64 5.02
CA SER A 20 -12.70 -6.57 6.46
C SER A 20 -11.53 -7.06 7.32
N SER A 21 -10.58 -7.82 6.76
CA SER A 21 -9.39 -8.25 7.49
C SER A 21 -8.36 -7.14 7.61
N GLY A 22 -8.43 -6.13 6.74
CA GLY A 22 -7.42 -5.07 6.65
C GLY A 22 -6.14 -5.50 5.92
N LEU A 23 -6.08 -6.72 5.35
CA LEU A 23 -4.86 -7.28 4.77
C LEU A 23 -4.93 -7.48 3.25
N ARG A 24 -6.14 -7.57 2.68
CA ARG A 24 -6.31 -7.74 1.23
C ARG A 24 -6.70 -6.42 0.58
N VAL A 25 -5.95 -6.05 -0.45
CA VAL A 25 -6.21 -4.85 -1.27
C VAL A 25 -6.74 -5.29 -2.62
N ASN A 26 -7.78 -4.63 -3.12
CA ASN A 26 -8.24 -4.79 -4.50
C ASN A 26 -8.18 -3.43 -5.22
N HIS A 27 -7.87 -3.46 -6.51
CA HIS A 27 -7.93 -2.29 -7.37
C HIS A 27 -9.30 -2.24 -8.07
N GLU A 28 -10.07 -1.19 -7.81
CA GLU A 28 -11.45 -1.02 -8.29
C GLU A 28 -11.64 0.26 -9.11
N GLY A 29 -10.61 1.10 -9.21
CA GLY A 29 -10.67 2.34 -9.94
C GLY A 29 -10.37 2.23 -11.44
N PRO A 30 -10.74 3.26 -12.23
CA PRO A 30 -10.45 3.32 -13.66
C PRO A 30 -9.01 3.76 -13.99
N ASN A 31 -8.25 4.24 -13.00
CA ASN A 31 -6.86 4.67 -13.18
C ASN A 31 -5.90 3.48 -13.10
N LEU A 32 -4.70 3.61 -13.66
CA LEU A 32 -3.66 2.57 -13.62
C LEU A 32 -2.92 2.53 -12.28
N TYR A 33 -3.00 3.59 -11.48
CA TYR A 33 -2.21 3.77 -10.27
C TYR A 33 -3.10 4.06 -9.07
N GLY A 34 -2.93 3.25 -8.02
CA GLY A 34 -3.42 3.50 -6.68
C GLY A 34 -2.42 2.95 -5.68
N THR A 35 -2.10 3.73 -4.65
CA THR A 35 -1.17 3.33 -3.59
C THR A 35 -1.87 3.36 -2.23
N ILE A 36 -1.43 2.50 -1.32
CA ILE A 36 -1.90 2.42 0.06
C ILE A 36 -0.72 2.25 1.01
N ARG A 37 -0.81 2.86 2.19
CA ARG A 37 0.17 2.72 3.27
C ARG A 37 -0.35 1.80 4.37
N ALA A 38 0.57 1.24 5.17
CA ALA A 38 0.22 0.53 6.40
C ALA A 38 -0.38 1.49 7.45
N ASN A 39 -1.12 0.93 8.42
CA ASN A 39 -1.74 1.68 9.51
C ASN A 39 -0.75 2.42 10.41
N HIS A 40 0.50 1.96 10.48
CA HIS A 40 1.59 2.59 11.22
C HIS A 40 2.90 2.60 10.42
N PRO A 41 3.80 3.57 10.63
CA PRO A 41 5.15 3.52 10.07
C PRO A 41 5.99 2.42 10.75
N ILE A 42 7.05 1.97 10.09
CA ILE A 42 8.05 1.08 10.70
C ILE A 42 8.73 1.85 11.84
N PRO A 43 8.68 1.35 13.10
CA PRO A 43 9.30 2.06 14.21
C PRO A 43 10.83 2.14 14.07
N PRO A 44 11.49 3.28 14.35
CA PRO A 44 12.94 3.43 14.20
C PRO A 44 13.78 2.46 15.02
N GLN A 45 13.23 1.90 16.11
CA GLN A 45 13.88 0.87 16.92
C GLN A 45 13.95 -0.50 16.24
N CYS A 46 13.20 -0.72 15.15
CA CYS A 46 13.30 -1.93 14.34
C CYS A 46 14.63 -1.93 13.58
N LYS A 47 15.61 -2.71 14.05
CA LYS A 47 16.88 -2.93 13.34
C LYS A 47 16.69 -3.70 12.03
N LEU A 48 15.67 -4.54 11.98
CA LEU A 48 15.23 -5.29 10.81
C LEU A 48 13.71 -5.33 10.85
N PHE A 49 13.09 -4.99 9.73
CA PHE A 49 11.66 -5.12 9.54
C PHE A 49 11.41 -5.98 8.30
N TYR A 50 10.47 -6.90 8.41
CA TYR A 50 10.15 -7.87 7.37
C TYR A 50 8.64 -7.91 7.15
N PHE A 51 8.24 -7.92 5.88
CA PHE A 51 6.87 -8.13 5.46
C PHE A 51 6.89 -8.84 4.11
N GLU A 52 5.82 -9.58 3.84
CA GLU A 52 5.58 -10.25 2.57
C GLU A 52 4.25 -9.74 1.99
N VAL A 53 4.13 -9.83 0.67
CA VAL A 53 2.89 -9.56 -0.05
C VAL A 53 2.67 -10.71 -1.01
N ASP A 54 1.52 -11.37 -0.89
CA ASP A 54 1.10 -12.40 -1.83
C ASP A 54 0.32 -11.76 -2.99
N ILE A 55 0.72 -12.08 -4.22
CA ILE A 55 0.08 -11.55 -5.43
C ILE A 55 -1.01 -12.52 -5.87
N ILE A 56 -2.24 -12.26 -5.41
CA ILE A 56 -3.40 -13.11 -5.72
C ILE A 56 -3.86 -12.95 -7.18
N ASN A 57 -3.74 -11.75 -7.74
CA ASN A 57 -4.13 -11.44 -9.12
C ASN A 57 -3.31 -10.26 -9.65
N GLU A 58 -2.54 -10.48 -10.73
CA GLU A 58 -1.70 -9.45 -11.36
C GLU A 58 -2.49 -8.50 -12.29
N GLY A 59 -3.74 -8.83 -12.61
CA GLY A 59 -4.57 -8.08 -13.55
C GLY A 59 -3.99 -8.03 -14.97
N SER A 60 -4.63 -7.27 -15.86
CA SER A 60 -4.24 -7.22 -17.28
C SER A 60 -2.97 -6.43 -17.53
N TYR A 61 -2.66 -5.44 -16.68
CA TYR A 61 -1.50 -4.55 -16.87
C TYR A 61 -0.27 -4.98 -16.07
N ARG A 62 -0.39 -5.94 -15.15
CA ARG A 62 0.72 -6.52 -14.36
C ARG A 62 1.60 -5.48 -13.66
N ASN A 63 1.01 -4.34 -13.30
CA ASN A 63 1.70 -3.22 -12.67
C ASN A 63 1.48 -3.24 -11.17
N ILE A 64 2.25 -4.04 -10.45
CA ILE A 64 2.25 -4.06 -8.98
C ILE A 64 3.63 -3.65 -8.49
N THR A 65 3.67 -2.63 -7.63
CA THR A 65 4.90 -2.16 -6.98
C THR A 65 4.76 -2.32 -5.48
N ILE A 66 5.74 -2.97 -4.86
CA ILE A 66 5.83 -3.17 -3.41
C ILE A 66 7.06 -2.42 -2.92
N GLY A 67 6.91 -1.63 -1.85
CA GLY A 67 8.01 -0.84 -1.33
C GLY A 67 7.63 0.01 -0.13
N LEU A 68 8.48 1.00 0.13
CA LEU A 68 8.34 1.96 1.22
C LEU A 68 8.16 3.36 0.65
N CYS A 69 7.37 4.19 1.33
CA CYS A 69 7.21 5.59 0.97
C CYS A 69 7.13 6.48 2.22
N GLU A 70 7.44 7.76 2.04
CA GLU A 70 7.19 8.77 3.07
C GLU A 70 5.70 9.09 3.18
N LYS A 71 5.33 9.75 4.29
CA LYS A 71 3.95 10.21 4.52
C LYS A 71 3.49 11.24 3.47
N SER A 72 4.43 11.95 2.85
CA SER A 72 4.21 12.99 1.84
C SER A 72 3.90 12.44 0.44
N PHE A 73 4.04 11.13 0.21
CA PHE A 73 3.89 10.52 -1.11
C PHE A 73 2.43 10.62 -1.62
N ASN A 74 2.28 11.02 -2.89
CA ASN A 74 0.97 11.12 -3.53
C ASN A 74 0.41 9.74 -3.89
N LEU A 75 -0.67 9.34 -3.23
CA LEU A 75 -1.24 8.00 -3.36
C LEU A 75 -2.04 7.75 -4.66
N ASN A 76 -2.36 8.80 -5.41
CA ASN A 76 -3.13 8.71 -6.66
C ASN A 76 -2.27 8.95 -7.93
N GLY A 77 -0.97 9.19 -7.75
CA GLY A 77 -0.05 9.46 -8.86
C GLY A 77 0.77 8.24 -9.25
N SER A 78 1.29 8.22 -10.49
CA SER A 78 2.41 7.34 -10.81
C SER A 78 3.58 7.76 -9.92
N GLY A 79 4.14 6.84 -9.13
CA GLY A 79 5.28 7.10 -8.25
C GLY A 79 6.58 7.53 -8.95
N LEU A 80 6.51 7.93 -10.23
CA LEU A 80 7.54 8.63 -10.97
C LEU A 80 7.57 10.10 -10.50
N GLY A 81 7.83 10.29 -9.21
CA GLY A 81 8.19 11.57 -8.62
C GLY A 81 9.70 11.74 -8.63
N LYS A 82 10.25 11.88 -9.84
CA LYS A 82 11.23 12.93 -10.13
C LYS A 82 10.63 13.79 -11.23
#